data_AF-A0A7Y3D9L9-F1
#
_entry.id   AF-A0A7Y3D9L9-F1
#
_cell.length_a   1.000
_cell.length_b   1.000
_cell.length_c   1.000
_cell.angle_alpha   90.00
_cell.angle_beta   90.00
_cell.angle_gamma   90.00
#
_symmetry.space_group_name_H-M   'P 1'
#
loop_
_entity.id
_entity.type
_entity.pdbx_description
1 polymer ?
#
loop_
_entity_poly.entity_id
_entity_poly.type
_entity_poly.pdbx_seq_one_letter_code
_entity_poly.pdbx_strand_id
1 'polypeptide(L)'
;LGGWFGRATTAIYAEFFRFPFFFFRPGPSVFVLACGVSLGAALIGAGRAVRNAVRLPPAEAMRPPAPALYQRGGITGRLAQGFDQPTRMILRQIARWPGRAAVTALGTGMAVALLVTSLQWSDAIEELVNMQFEQAQHQDMSVGFLDARSDEVLQEAKRLPGVLHAEALRLVPARLTFGTRSRREALQGIPADATLQPVYDAQIGPVSLPPEGLVLSTKLAELLGVGVGDGVTVEVLEGRRPVQRMPVARVFETYLGTPAAIDLAALNRLLLERPTLNAVHLQVDPLEQRNLFAALRKLPQVSSVLVRRAVVDEFHDTMAETMLIFVSFFAAFACMLALGVTYNSTRIALAERARELATLRVLGFSRLEIAYILIGEVGLLVFTGLALGCGLGFGLAWLIADRFESELYRVPMVIEPSTFGLAVAITAVSAALTATLVLRRLDRLDLIAVLKTRE
;
A
#
# COMPACT_ATOMS: atom_id res chain seq x y z
N LEU A 1 16.19 8.51 -13.88
CA LEU A 1 15.42 8.03 -12.72
C LEU A 1 14.79 6.66 -12.99
N GLY A 2 13.81 6.53 -13.90
CA GLY A 2 13.15 5.23 -14.17
C GLY A 2 14.10 4.08 -14.53
N GLY A 3 15.09 4.31 -15.40
CA GLY A 3 16.09 3.26 -15.73
C GLY A 3 17.09 2.93 -14.62
N TRP A 4 17.26 3.81 -13.62
CA TRP A 4 18.03 3.51 -12.41
C TRP A 4 17.17 2.69 -11.44
N PHE A 5 15.92 3.09 -11.22
CA PHE A 5 14.97 2.34 -10.41
C PHE A 5 14.77 0.92 -10.94
N GLY A 6 14.56 0.77 -12.25
CA GLY A 6 14.46 -0.55 -12.88
C GLY A 6 15.71 -1.42 -12.69
N ARG A 7 16.92 -0.84 -12.74
CA ARG A 7 18.16 -1.55 -12.41
C ARG A 7 18.24 -1.95 -10.94
N ALA A 8 17.88 -1.05 -10.02
CA ALA A 8 17.86 -1.31 -8.59
C ALA A 8 16.88 -2.45 -8.26
N THR A 9 15.64 -2.39 -8.76
CA THR A 9 14.65 -3.47 -8.59
C THR A 9 15.15 -4.79 -9.20
N THR A 10 15.76 -4.74 -10.39
CA THR A 10 16.33 -5.94 -11.04
C THR A 10 17.44 -6.56 -10.19
N ALA A 11 18.28 -5.75 -9.54
CA ALA A 11 19.34 -6.23 -8.67
C ALA A 11 18.78 -6.96 -7.43
N ILE A 12 17.76 -6.39 -6.78
CA ILE A 12 17.07 -7.03 -5.64
C ILE A 12 16.50 -8.39 -6.06
N TYR A 13 15.82 -8.45 -7.21
CA TYR A 13 15.27 -9.70 -7.73
C TYR A 13 16.37 -10.72 -8.08
N ALA A 14 17.50 -10.27 -8.64
CA ALA A 14 18.63 -11.13 -8.95
C ALA A 14 19.22 -11.75 -7.68
N GLU A 15 19.33 -10.97 -6.61
CA GLU A 15 19.82 -11.42 -5.31
C GLU A 15 18.83 -12.38 -4.64
N PHE A 16 17.55 -12.00 -4.57
CA PHE A 16 16.49 -12.79 -3.96
C PHE A 16 16.35 -14.19 -4.60
N PHE A 17 16.25 -14.25 -5.93
CA PHE A 17 16.13 -15.51 -6.66
C PHE A 17 17.49 -16.17 -6.97
N ARG A 18 18.60 -15.57 -6.52
CA ARG A 18 19.98 -16.01 -6.78
C ARG A 18 20.26 -16.28 -8.26
N PHE A 19 19.82 -15.38 -9.14
CA PHE A 19 20.16 -15.46 -10.56
C PHE A 19 21.62 -15.04 -10.77
N PRO A 20 22.46 -15.87 -11.43
CA PRO A 20 23.86 -15.53 -11.67
C PRO A 20 23.99 -14.32 -12.60
N PHE A 21 23.03 -14.13 -13.50
CA PHE A 21 22.95 -12.96 -14.38
C PHE A 21 21.48 -12.61 -14.60
N PHE A 22 21.08 -11.40 -14.21
CA PHE A 22 19.75 -10.87 -14.53
C PHE A 22 19.90 -9.46 -15.12
N PHE A 23 19.85 -9.37 -16.45
CA PHE A 23 20.14 -8.13 -17.16
C PHE A 23 18.88 -7.28 -17.31
N PHE A 24 18.89 -6.10 -16.72
CA PHE A 24 17.88 -5.09 -17.00
C PHE A 24 17.99 -4.61 -18.45
N ARG A 25 17.12 -5.11 -19.33
CA ARG A 25 16.99 -4.68 -20.73
C ARG A 25 15.60 -4.10 -20.97
N PRO A 26 15.38 -2.82 -20.67
CA PRO A 26 14.08 -2.19 -20.89
C PRO A 26 13.75 -2.21 -22.39
N GLY A 27 12.56 -2.69 -22.72
CA GLY A 27 12.08 -2.73 -24.11
C GLY A 27 12.01 -1.32 -24.71
N PRO A 28 12.40 -1.11 -25.99
CA PRO A 28 12.32 0.19 -26.65
C PRO A 28 10.91 0.79 -26.61
N SER A 29 9.88 -0.06 -26.62
CA SER A 29 8.47 0.32 -26.56
C SER A 29 8.11 1.17 -25.35
N VAL A 30 8.71 0.91 -24.18
CA VAL A 30 8.43 1.67 -22.95
C VAL A 30 8.92 3.10 -23.08
N PHE A 31 10.10 3.31 -23.67
CA PHE A 31 10.63 4.65 -23.91
C PHE A 31 9.83 5.38 -24.99
N VAL A 32 9.47 4.70 -26.08
CA VAL A 32 8.64 5.27 -27.14
C VAL A 32 7.29 5.71 -26.58
N LEU A 33 6.66 4.88 -25.74
CA LEU A 33 5.38 5.21 -25.12
C LEU A 33 5.51 6.37 -24.12
N ALA A 34 6.53 6.35 -23.26
CA ALA A 34 6.79 7.45 -22.31
C ALA A 34 7.07 8.78 -23.02
N CYS A 35 7.91 8.76 -24.06
CA CYS A 35 8.18 9.92 -24.91
C CYS A 35 6.92 10.36 -25.65
N GLY A 36 6.15 9.43 -26.20
CA GLY A 36 4.91 9.71 -26.91
C GLY A 36 3.85 10.38 -26.03
N VAL A 37 3.64 9.85 -24.82
CA VAL A 37 2.70 10.43 -23.83
C VAL A 37 3.17 11.82 -23.39
N SER A 38 4.47 11.97 -23.08
CA SER A 38 5.04 13.25 -22.63
C SER A 38 4.98 14.31 -23.73
N LEU A 39 5.38 13.95 -24.96
CA LEU A 39 5.34 14.83 -26.11
C LEU A 39 3.90 15.17 -26.49
N GLY A 40 3.00 14.19 -26.44
CA GLY A 40 1.57 14.39 -26.68
C GLY A 40 0.96 15.38 -25.69
N ALA A 41 1.21 15.20 -24.39
CA ALA A 41 0.75 16.15 -23.37
C ALA A 41 1.31 17.57 -23.60
N ALA A 42 2.59 17.69 -23.94
CA ALA A 42 3.23 18.97 -24.23
C ALA A 42 2.64 19.63 -25.49
N LEU A 43 2.46 18.89 -26.58
CA LEU A 43 1.90 19.38 -27.84
C LEU A 43 0.42 19.78 -27.68
N ILE A 44 -0.37 19.02 -26.92
CA ILE A 44 -1.76 19.36 -26.62
C ILE A 44 -1.81 20.66 -25.79
N GLY A 45 -0.96 20.76 -24.76
CA GLY A 45 -0.86 21.96 -23.93
C GLY A 45 -0.46 23.21 -24.73
N ALA A 46 0.65 23.12 -25.47
CA ALA A 46 1.15 24.19 -26.32
C ALA A 46 0.18 24.55 -27.45
N GLY A 47 -0.35 23.55 -28.14
CA GLY A 47 -1.33 23.72 -29.22
C GLY A 47 -2.61 24.40 -28.73
N ARG A 48 -3.10 24.06 -27.53
CA ARG A 48 -4.24 24.73 -26.91
C ARG A 48 -3.93 26.19 -26.56
N ALA A 49 -2.74 26.47 -26.04
CA ALA A 49 -2.30 27.83 -25.74
C ALA A 49 -2.18 28.69 -27.03
N VAL A 50 -1.52 28.16 -28.06
CA VAL A 50 -1.37 28.84 -29.37
C VAL A 50 -2.72 29.05 -30.02
N ARG A 51 -3.60 28.03 -30.04
CA ARG A 51 -4.94 28.14 -30.61
C ARG A 51 -5.78 29.21 -29.90
N ASN A 52 -5.65 29.33 -28.58
CA ASN A 52 -6.33 30.39 -27.82
C ASN A 52 -5.76 31.77 -28.15
N ALA A 53 -4.44 31.90 -28.30
CA ALA A 53 -3.80 33.16 -28.66
C ALA A 53 -4.14 33.63 -30.09
N VAL A 54 -4.12 32.72 -31.07
CA VAL A 54 -4.42 33.02 -32.48
C VAL A 54 -5.90 33.35 -32.69
N ARG A 55 -6.79 32.81 -31.84
CA ARG A 55 -8.23 33.11 -31.91
C ARG A 55 -8.60 34.47 -31.32
N LEU A 56 -7.70 35.17 -30.64
CA LEU A 56 -7.97 36.53 -30.19
C LEU A 56 -8.01 37.48 -31.40
N PRO A 57 -9.10 38.24 -31.61
CA PRO A 57 -9.13 39.31 -32.60
C PRO A 57 -8.00 40.33 -32.34
N PRO A 58 -7.30 40.83 -33.37
CA PRO A 58 -6.20 41.78 -33.19
C PRO A 58 -6.60 43.04 -32.39
N ALA A 59 -7.84 43.49 -32.56
CA ALA A 59 -8.40 44.63 -31.84
C ALA A 59 -8.56 44.38 -30.33
N GLU A 60 -8.75 43.14 -29.89
CA GLU A 60 -8.81 42.77 -28.46
C GLU A 60 -7.40 42.60 -27.88
N ALA A 61 -6.46 42.03 -28.64
CA ALA A 61 -5.08 41.86 -28.21
C ALA A 61 -4.32 43.20 -28.06
N MET A 62 -4.68 44.22 -28.85
CA MET A 62 -4.10 45.58 -28.76
C MET A 62 -4.72 46.44 -27.66
N ARG A 63 -5.84 46.00 -27.04
CA ARG A 63 -6.42 46.71 -25.90
C ARG A 63 -5.72 46.26 -24.61
N PRO A 64 -5.43 47.19 -23.68
CA PRO A 64 -4.97 46.79 -22.36
C PRO A 64 -6.00 45.81 -21.75
N PRO A 65 -5.55 44.75 -21.07
CA PRO A 65 -6.44 43.70 -20.57
C PRO A 65 -7.58 44.35 -19.78
N ALA A 66 -8.81 44.10 -20.22
CA ALA A 66 -9.98 44.75 -19.62
C ALA A 66 -9.99 44.48 -18.10
N PRO A 67 -10.25 45.51 -17.27
CA PRO A 67 -10.35 45.31 -15.83
C PRO A 67 -11.44 44.27 -15.59
N ALA A 68 -11.11 43.23 -14.82
CA ALA A 68 -12.00 42.10 -14.64
C ALA A 68 -13.34 42.54 -14.04
N LEU A 69 -14.44 42.15 -14.70
CA LEU A 69 -15.79 42.43 -14.24
C LEU A 69 -15.99 41.84 -12.84
N TYR A 70 -16.05 42.71 -11.84
CA TYR A 70 -16.21 42.36 -10.44
C TYR A 70 -17.68 42.02 -10.17
N GLN A 71 -18.08 40.76 -10.37
CA GLN A 71 -19.45 40.35 -10.07
C GLN A 71 -19.66 40.29 -8.55
N ARG A 72 -20.50 41.20 -8.04
CA ARG A 72 -21.01 41.17 -6.66
C ARG A 72 -22.03 40.04 -6.53
N GLY A 73 -21.62 38.84 -6.11
CA GLY A 73 -22.57 37.89 -5.52
C GLY A 73 -22.44 36.41 -5.90
N GLY A 74 -21.35 35.74 -5.46
CA GLY A 74 -21.29 34.27 -5.38
C GLY A 74 -21.34 33.77 -3.93
N ILE A 75 -21.36 32.44 -3.74
CA ILE A 75 -21.27 31.74 -2.43
C ILE A 75 -20.07 32.26 -1.60
N THR A 76 -18.98 32.62 -2.28
CA THR A 76 -17.75 33.18 -1.71
C THR A 76 -17.90 34.62 -1.20
N GLY A 77 -18.86 35.38 -1.72
CA GLY A 77 -19.17 36.73 -1.26
C GLY A 77 -19.78 36.77 0.14
N ARG A 78 -20.51 35.72 0.55
CA ARG A 78 -21.08 35.57 1.91
C ARG A 78 -20.07 34.97 2.88
N LEU A 79 -19.36 33.91 2.48
CA LEU A 79 -18.29 33.27 3.27
C LEU A 79 -17.16 34.24 3.63
N ALA A 80 -16.84 35.19 2.73
CA ALA A 80 -15.73 36.12 2.96
C ALA A 80 -16.11 37.36 3.80
N GLN A 81 -17.37 37.54 4.23
CA GLN A 81 -17.80 38.70 5.01
C GLN A 81 -17.27 38.71 6.46
N GLY A 82 -17.05 37.52 7.04
CA GLY A 82 -16.51 37.38 8.40
C GLY A 82 -14.98 37.44 8.50
N PHE A 83 -14.26 37.40 7.37
CA PHE A 83 -12.80 37.41 7.35
C PHE A 83 -12.24 38.82 7.12
N ASP A 84 -11.01 39.01 7.60
CA ASP A 84 -10.19 40.19 7.39
C ASP A 84 -9.93 40.46 5.90
N GLN A 85 -9.57 41.71 5.58
CA GLN A 85 -9.43 42.18 4.20
C GLN A 85 -8.38 41.39 3.38
N PRO A 86 -7.18 41.07 3.91
CA PRO A 86 -6.22 40.19 3.24
C PRO A 86 -6.75 38.78 2.92
N THR A 87 -7.36 38.09 3.89
CA THR A 87 -7.93 36.75 3.67
C THR A 87 -9.07 36.76 2.65
N ARG A 88 -9.90 37.81 2.68
CA ARG A 88 -10.95 38.02 1.66
C ARG A 88 -10.37 38.19 0.26
N MET A 89 -9.23 38.83 0.11
CA MET A 89 -8.54 38.95 -1.19
C MET A 89 -8.02 37.60 -1.70
N ILE A 90 -7.58 36.71 -0.81
CA ILE A 90 -7.14 35.35 -1.16
C ILE A 90 -8.34 34.52 -1.67
N LEU A 91 -9.42 34.45 -0.86
CA LEU A 91 -10.61 33.64 -1.18
C LEU A 91 -11.26 34.07 -2.50
N ARG A 92 -11.35 35.38 -2.74
CA ARG A 92 -11.91 35.92 -3.99
C ARG A 92 -11.09 35.54 -5.22
N GLN A 93 -9.77 35.47 -5.09
CA GLN A 93 -8.92 35.10 -6.23
C GLN A 93 -9.05 33.63 -6.59
N ILE A 94 -9.07 32.75 -5.59
CA ILE A 94 -9.27 31.30 -5.83
C ILE A 94 -10.63 31.08 -6.52
N ALA A 95 -11.67 31.80 -6.08
CA ALA A 95 -12.99 31.77 -6.69
C ALA A 95 -13.04 32.33 -8.12
N ARG A 96 -12.15 33.26 -8.47
CA ARG A 96 -12.07 33.87 -9.80
C ARG A 96 -11.49 32.93 -10.85
N TRP A 97 -10.58 32.04 -10.45
CA TRP A 97 -9.91 31.10 -11.34
C TRP A 97 -10.03 29.64 -10.85
N PRO A 98 -11.27 29.11 -10.76
CA PRO A 98 -11.53 27.82 -10.12
C PRO A 98 -10.85 26.66 -10.84
N GLY A 99 -10.75 26.70 -12.18
CA GLY A 99 -10.05 25.65 -12.94
C GLY A 99 -8.56 25.57 -12.63
N ARG A 100 -7.89 26.73 -12.48
CA ARG A 100 -6.47 26.79 -12.11
C ARG A 100 -6.27 26.30 -10.67
N ALA A 101 -7.10 26.78 -9.75
CA ALA A 101 -7.08 26.35 -8.36
C ALA A 101 -7.27 24.84 -8.23
N ALA A 102 -8.23 24.26 -8.98
CA ALA A 102 -8.47 22.82 -9.02
C ALA A 102 -7.27 22.04 -9.55
N VAL A 103 -6.61 22.51 -10.63
CA VAL A 103 -5.41 21.85 -11.18
C VAL A 103 -4.24 21.88 -10.19
N THR A 104 -4.03 23.01 -9.49
CA THR A 104 -2.98 23.10 -8.45
C THR A 104 -3.30 22.17 -7.27
N ALA A 105 -4.53 22.21 -6.75
CA ALA A 105 -4.95 21.38 -5.63
C ALA A 105 -4.89 19.89 -5.99
N LEU A 106 -5.35 19.50 -7.17
CA LEU A 106 -5.27 18.13 -7.67
C LEU A 106 -3.81 17.69 -7.91
N GLY A 107 -2.97 18.57 -8.47
CA GLY A 107 -1.55 18.27 -8.69
C GLY A 107 -0.80 18.01 -7.38
N THR A 108 -1.01 18.85 -6.37
CA THR A 108 -0.46 18.64 -5.03
C THR A 108 -1.08 17.42 -4.36
N GLY A 109 -2.39 17.20 -4.52
CA GLY A 109 -3.09 16.04 -3.99
C GLY A 109 -2.62 14.72 -4.59
N MET A 110 -2.27 14.68 -5.88
CA MET A 110 -1.68 13.50 -6.51
C MET A 110 -0.31 13.16 -5.93
N ALA A 111 0.49 14.15 -5.50
CA ALA A 111 1.76 13.88 -4.82
C ALA A 111 1.54 13.18 -3.46
N VAL A 112 0.55 13.63 -2.68
CA VAL A 112 0.16 12.93 -1.43
C VAL A 112 -0.43 11.57 -1.73
N ALA A 113 -1.35 11.46 -2.69
CA ALA A 113 -2.01 10.22 -3.03
C ALA A 113 -1.01 9.14 -3.48
N LEU A 114 -0.01 9.55 -4.26
CA LEU A 114 1.12 8.70 -4.65
C LEU A 114 1.91 8.21 -3.44
N LEU A 115 2.23 9.09 -2.49
CA LEU A 115 2.94 8.71 -1.26
C LEU A 115 2.11 7.75 -0.41
N VAL A 116 0.84 8.06 -0.15
CA VAL A 116 -0.06 7.20 0.62
C VAL A 116 -0.15 5.81 -0.02
N THR A 117 -0.34 5.75 -1.34
CA THR A 117 -0.42 4.48 -2.08
C THR A 117 0.89 3.68 -2.00
N SER A 118 2.04 4.37 -2.05
CA SER A 118 3.35 3.71 -1.94
C SER A 118 3.65 3.22 -0.53
N LEU A 119 3.31 4.02 0.49
CA LEU A 119 3.59 3.74 1.89
C LEU A 119 2.64 2.69 2.47
N GLN A 120 1.42 2.60 1.95
CA GLN A 120 0.43 1.59 2.36
C GLN A 120 0.94 0.14 2.29
N TRP A 121 1.87 -0.14 1.38
CA TRP A 121 2.44 -1.48 1.29
C TRP A 121 3.16 -1.89 2.58
N SER A 122 3.78 -0.93 3.27
CA SER A 122 4.43 -1.12 4.57
C SER A 122 3.42 -1.57 5.60
N ASP A 123 2.35 -0.79 5.77
CA ASP A 123 1.29 -1.03 6.75
C ASP A 123 0.62 -2.38 6.48
N ALA A 124 0.38 -2.70 5.20
CA ALA A 124 -0.21 -3.96 4.80
C ALA A 124 0.70 -5.17 5.07
N ILE A 125 2.01 -5.03 4.86
CA ILE A 125 2.99 -6.08 5.16
C ILE A 125 3.12 -6.28 6.67
N GLU A 126 3.20 -5.20 7.44
CA GLU A 126 3.30 -5.26 8.91
C GLU A 126 2.06 -5.93 9.51
N GLU A 127 0.86 -5.58 9.03
CA GLU A 127 -0.38 -6.23 9.42
C GLU A 127 -0.38 -7.72 9.06
N LEU A 128 0.07 -8.07 7.85
CA LEU A 128 0.18 -9.46 7.41
C LEU A 128 1.16 -10.25 8.30
N VAL A 129 2.32 -9.68 8.64
CA VAL A 129 3.31 -10.31 9.51
C VAL A 129 2.76 -10.49 10.92
N ASN A 130 2.14 -9.46 11.49
CA ASN A 130 1.53 -9.52 12.82
C ASN A 130 0.45 -10.59 12.88
N MET A 131 -0.47 -10.61 11.91
CA MET A 131 -1.53 -11.62 11.84
C MET A 131 -0.95 -13.03 11.66
N GLN A 132 -0.04 -13.22 10.71
CA GLN A 132 0.48 -14.55 10.38
C GLN A 132 1.43 -15.11 11.43
N PHE A 133 2.36 -14.30 11.94
CA PHE A 133 3.46 -14.76 12.77
C PHE A 133 3.28 -14.47 14.25
N GLU A 134 2.51 -13.47 14.67
CA GLU A 134 2.29 -13.18 16.09
C GLU A 134 0.94 -13.70 16.59
N GLN A 135 -0.11 -13.67 15.76
CA GLN A 135 -1.46 -14.07 16.19
C GLN A 135 -1.85 -15.50 15.76
N ALA A 136 -1.50 -15.92 14.54
CA ALA A 136 -1.85 -17.23 14.02
C ALA A 136 -0.79 -18.32 14.33
N GLN A 137 0.45 -17.93 14.63
CA GLN A 137 1.57 -18.85 14.87
C GLN A 137 2.30 -18.53 16.19
N HIS A 138 1.93 -19.24 17.25
CA HIS A 138 2.59 -19.13 18.55
C HIS A 138 3.75 -20.12 18.75
N GLN A 139 4.00 -21.01 17.79
CA GLN A 139 5.14 -21.93 17.84
C GLN A 139 6.48 -21.21 17.62
N ASP A 140 7.53 -21.70 18.26
CA ASP A 140 8.90 -21.23 18.02
C ASP A 140 9.58 -22.05 16.93
N MET A 141 9.26 -23.34 16.85
CA MET A 141 9.84 -24.28 15.91
C MET A 141 8.79 -25.21 15.32
N SER A 142 8.96 -25.59 14.05
CA SER A 142 8.16 -26.61 13.39
C SER A 142 9.06 -27.70 12.83
N VAL A 143 8.77 -28.95 13.18
CA VAL A 143 9.54 -30.12 12.75
C VAL A 143 8.70 -30.90 11.76
N GLY A 144 9.16 -30.99 10.51
CA GLY A 144 8.51 -31.75 9.45
C GLY A 144 9.14 -33.14 9.26
N PHE A 145 8.31 -34.13 8.95
CA PHE A 145 8.69 -35.51 8.64
C PHE A 145 8.38 -35.82 7.17
N LEU A 146 9.21 -36.66 6.53
CA LEU A 146 9.00 -37.07 5.13
C LEU A 146 7.71 -37.90 4.97
N ASP A 147 7.51 -38.84 5.89
CA ASP A 147 6.37 -39.75 5.91
C ASP A 147 5.51 -39.50 7.15
N ALA A 148 4.24 -39.90 7.08
CA ALA A 148 3.36 -39.91 8.25
C ALA A 148 3.93 -40.81 9.36
N ARG A 149 3.97 -40.28 10.58
CA ARG A 149 4.47 -40.95 11.79
C ARG A 149 3.34 -41.16 12.78
N SER A 150 3.49 -42.13 13.67
CA SER A 150 2.56 -42.36 14.78
C SER A 150 2.62 -41.21 15.80
N ASP A 151 1.57 -41.10 16.61
CA ASP A 151 1.52 -40.17 17.76
C ASP A 151 2.65 -40.38 18.78
N GLU A 152 3.36 -41.52 18.76
CA GLU A 152 4.54 -41.75 19.61
C GLU A 152 5.61 -40.67 19.41
N VAL A 153 5.77 -40.18 18.18
CA VAL A 153 6.73 -39.10 17.87
C VAL A 153 6.33 -37.79 18.56
N LEU A 154 5.04 -37.51 18.71
CA LEU A 154 4.57 -36.36 19.49
C LEU A 154 4.98 -36.50 20.96
N GLN A 155 4.83 -37.71 21.53
CA GLN A 155 5.20 -37.97 22.92
C GLN A 155 6.71 -37.93 23.14
N GLU A 156 7.51 -38.37 22.17
CA GLU A 156 8.96 -38.21 22.19
C GLU A 156 9.36 -36.74 22.12
N ALA A 157 8.74 -35.96 21.22
CA ALA A 157 9.01 -34.53 21.08
C ALA A 157 8.71 -33.76 22.38
N LYS A 158 7.61 -34.09 23.07
CA LYS A 158 7.26 -33.53 24.40
C LYS A 158 8.31 -33.81 25.49
N ARG A 159 9.13 -34.85 25.34
CA ARG A 159 10.16 -35.24 26.31
C ARG A 159 11.53 -34.67 25.99
N LEU A 160 11.69 -33.98 24.85
CA LEU A 160 12.96 -33.38 24.49
C LEU A 160 13.28 -32.20 25.44
N PRO A 161 14.57 -32.05 25.82
CA PRO A 161 14.98 -30.93 26.68
C PRO A 161 14.70 -29.60 25.98
N GLY A 162 14.12 -28.66 26.73
CA GLY A 162 13.75 -27.34 26.24
C GLY A 162 12.38 -27.24 25.58
N VAL A 163 11.65 -28.35 25.36
CA VAL A 163 10.27 -28.29 24.83
C VAL A 163 9.28 -27.99 25.95
N LEU A 164 8.54 -26.90 25.82
CA LEU A 164 7.51 -26.46 26.78
C LEU A 164 6.14 -27.00 26.40
N HIS A 165 5.80 -26.96 25.12
CA HIS A 165 4.53 -27.45 24.57
C HIS A 165 4.74 -28.00 23.16
N ALA A 166 3.96 -29.00 22.79
CA ALA A 166 4.07 -29.63 21.47
C ALA A 166 2.70 -30.07 20.95
N GLU A 167 2.42 -29.74 19.69
CA GLU A 167 1.17 -30.03 19.00
C GLU A 167 1.42 -30.72 17.67
N ALA A 168 0.60 -31.74 17.37
CA ALA A 168 0.67 -32.47 16.11
C ALA A 168 -0.03 -31.71 14.99
N LEU A 169 0.52 -31.80 13.79
CA LEU A 169 -0.12 -31.34 12.56
C LEU A 169 -0.06 -32.46 11.51
N ARG A 170 -1.19 -32.65 10.81
CA ARG A 170 -1.26 -33.56 9.66
C ARG A 170 -1.66 -32.80 8.41
N LEU A 171 -0.72 -32.62 7.49
CA LEU A 171 -0.96 -32.02 6.18
C LEU A 171 -1.14 -33.13 5.14
N VAL A 172 -2.27 -33.14 4.43
CA VAL A 172 -2.50 -34.07 3.31
C VAL A 172 -2.92 -33.33 2.04
N PRO A 173 -2.36 -33.65 0.86
CA PRO A 173 -2.84 -33.09 -0.38
C PRO A 173 -4.25 -33.63 -0.68
N ALA A 174 -5.21 -32.75 -0.91
CA ALA A 174 -6.59 -33.11 -1.20
C ALA A 174 -7.13 -32.32 -2.40
N ARG A 175 -7.99 -32.97 -3.19
CA ARG A 175 -8.81 -32.31 -4.21
C ARG A 175 -10.20 -32.07 -3.64
N LEU A 176 -10.55 -30.80 -3.51
CA LEU A 176 -11.87 -30.34 -3.10
C LEU A 176 -12.70 -30.04 -4.33
N THR A 177 -13.88 -30.64 -4.43
CA THR A 177 -14.75 -30.52 -5.60
C THR A 177 -16.19 -30.21 -5.21
N PHE A 178 -16.79 -29.25 -5.89
CA PHE A 178 -18.20 -28.90 -5.77
C PHE A 178 -18.78 -28.61 -7.17
N GLY A 179 -19.75 -29.42 -7.60
CA GLY A 179 -20.27 -29.35 -8.97
C GLY A 179 -19.17 -29.57 -10.01
N THR A 180 -18.95 -28.59 -10.89
CA THR A 180 -17.88 -28.61 -11.92
C THR A 180 -16.59 -27.93 -11.48
N ARG A 181 -16.56 -27.33 -10.29
CA ARG A 181 -15.40 -26.58 -9.78
C ARG A 181 -14.56 -27.49 -8.89
N SER A 182 -13.25 -27.46 -9.10
CA SER A 182 -12.30 -28.28 -8.36
C SER A 182 -11.02 -27.51 -8.06
N ARG A 183 -10.45 -27.70 -6.87
CA ARG A 183 -9.18 -27.13 -6.41
C ARG A 183 -8.36 -28.18 -5.68
N ARG A 184 -7.04 -28.12 -5.85
CA ARG A 184 -6.09 -28.98 -5.12
C ARG A 184 -5.43 -28.15 -4.04
N GLU A 185 -5.64 -28.53 -2.80
CA GLU A 185 -5.16 -27.79 -1.63
C GLU A 185 -4.55 -28.75 -0.62
N ALA A 186 -3.76 -28.23 0.32
CA ALA A 186 -3.35 -28.99 1.49
C ALA A 186 -4.47 -28.93 2.55
N LEU A 187 -5.05 -30.08 2.86
CA LEU A 187 -6.00 -30.24 3.96
C LEU A 187 -5.21 -30.40 5.27
N GLN A 188 -5.42 -29.47 6.19
CA GLN A 188 -4.72 -29.40 7.47
C GLN A 188 -5.57 -30.04 8.57
N GLY A 189 -5.11 -31.18 9.09
CA GLY A 189 -5.62 -31.80 10.31
C GLY A 189 -4.98 -31.16 11.52
N ILE A 190 -5.76 -30.37 12.25
CA ILE A 190 -5.33 -29.61 13.42
C ILE A 190 -6.12 -30.12 14.64
N PRO A 191 -5.50 -30.32 15.82
CA PRO A 191 -6.22 -30.66 17.05
C PRO A 191 -7.28 -29.60 17.42
N ALA A 192 -8.43 -30.02 17.94
CA ALA A 192 -9.51 -29.10 18.32
C ALA A 192 -9.10 -28.08 19.41
N ASP A 193 -8.12 -28.44 20.24
CA ASP A 193 -7.55 -27.66 21.34
C ASP A 193 -6.19 -27.02 20.99
N ALA A 194 -5.86 -26.92 19.70
CA ALA A 194 -4.60 -26.33 19.25
C ALA A 194 -4.44 -24.87 19.72
N THR A 195 -3.30 -24.58 20.33
CA THR A 195 -2.90 -23.27 20.83
C THR A 195 -1.68 -22.72 20.11
N LEU A 196 -0.84 -23.59 19.54
CA LEU A 196 0.38 -23.19 18.85
C LEU A 196 0.11 -22.68 17.45
N GLN A 197 -0.80 -23.33 16.72
CA GLN A 197 -1.23 -22.87 15.40
C GLN A 197 -2.74 -23.11 15.22
N PRO A 198 -3.60 -22.36 15.93
CA PRO A 198 -5.04 -22.44 15.75
C PRO A 198 -5.43 -21.93 14.34
N VAL A 199 -6.63 -22.31 13.89
CA VAL A 199 -7.24 -21.61 12.76
C VAL A 199 -7.55 -20.19 13.22
N TYR A 200 -7.00 -19.18 12.53
CA TYR A 200 -7.15 -17.78 12.89
C TYR A 200 -7.90 -17.03 11.79
N ASP A 201 -9.00 -16.38 12.18
CA ASP A 201 -9.79 -15.51 11.30
C ASP A 201 -9.36 -14.05 11.49
N ALA A 202 -9.07 -13.36 10.38
CA ALA A 202 -8.58 -11.99 10.39
C ALA A 202 -9.55 -10.96 11.02
N GLN A 203 -10.84 -11.28 11.17
CA GLN A 203 -11.86 -10.38 11.73
C GLN A 203 -12.27 -10.73 13.17
N ILE A 204 -12.33 -12.02 13.51
CA ILE A 204 -12.87 -12.49 14.80
C ILE A 204 -11.84 -13.21 15.69
N GLY A 205 -10.63 -13.48 15.19
CA GLY A 205 -9.56 -14.13 15.93
C GLY A 205 -9.61 -15.67 15.89
N PRO A 206 -9.21 -16.38 16.96
CA PRO A 206 -9.09 -17.84 16.93
C PRO A 206 -10.44 -18.54 16.75
N VAL A 207 -10.46 -19.50 15.83
CA VAL A 207 -11.65 -20.25 15.43
C VAL A 207 -11.51 -21.71 15.87
N SER A 208 -12.42 -22.17 16.73
CA SER A 208 -12.47 -23.58 17.12
C SER A 208 -12.95 -24.46 15.96
N LEU A 209 -12.25 -25.57 15.76
CA LEU A 209 -12.60 -26.58 14.76
C LEU A 209 -13.78 -27.44 15.26
N PRO A 210 -14.82 -27.64 14.44
CA PRO A 210 -15.89 -28.56 14.77
C PRO A 210 -15.40 -30.01 14.68
N PRO A 211 -15.97 -30.95 15.46
CA PRO A 211 -15.57 -32.36 15.44
C PRO A 211 -15.76 -33.05 14.08
N GLU A 212 -16.59 -32.48 13.22
CA GLU A 212 -16.85 -32.92 11.85
C GLU A 212 -17.09 -31.72 10.92
N GLY A 213 -16.75 -31.90 9.65
CA GLY A 213 -16.89 -30.88 8.61
C GLY A 213 -15.60 -30.13 8.31
N LEU A 214 -15.65 -29.30 7.26
CA LEU A 214 -14.52 -28.54 6.75
C LEU A 214 -14.61 -27.08 7.21
N VAL A 215 -13.45 -26.51 7.55
CA VAL A 215 -13.30 -25.07 7.76
C VAL A 215 -12.45 -24.53 6.61
N LEU A 216 -13.07 -23.73 5.75
CA LEU A 216 -12.45 -23.25 4.51
C LEU A 216 -12.13 -21.76 4.62
N SER A 217 -11.05 -21.31 4.01
CA SER A 217 -10.84 -19.88 3.79
C SER A 217 -11.93 -19.27 2.90
N THR A 218 -12.25 -17.99 3.11
CA THR A 218 -13.20 -17.24 2.27
C THR A 218 -12.84 -17.36 0.79
N LYS A 219 -11.55 -17.24 0.44
CA LYS A 219 -11.11 -17.33 -0.95
C LYS A 219 -11.35 -18.71 -1.56
N LEU A 220 -11.07 -19.79 -0.82
CA LEU A 220 -11.33 -21.15 -1.29
C LEU A 220 -12.83 -21.40 -1.47
N ALA A 221 -13.66 -20.89 -0.56
CA ALA A 221 -15.11 -20.98 -0.65
C ALA A 221 -15.65 -20.26 -1.91
N GLU A 222 -15.14 -19.06 -2.23
CA GLU A 222 -15.47 -18.33 -3.46
C GLU A 222 -15.07 -19.09 -4.73
N LEU A 223 -13.84 -19.64 -4.76
CA LEU A 223 -13.31 -20.40 -5.90
C LEU A 223 -14.13 -21.66 -6.17
N LEU A 224 -14.61 -22.34 -5.12
CA LEU A 224 -15.49 -23.50 -5.23
C LEU A 224 -16.97 -23.12 -5.40
N GLY A 225 -17.36 -21.89 -5.05
CA GLY A 225 -18.75 -21.42 -5.07
C GLY A 225 -19.62 -22.05 -3.98
N VAL A 226 -19.06 -22.23 -2.78
CA VAL A 226 -19.74 -22.90 -1.65
C VAL A 226 -19.90 -21.96 -0.46
N GLY A 227 -20.96 -22.16 0.30
CA GLY A 227 -21.21 -21.52 1.59
C GLY A 227 -21.20 -22.50 2.76
N VAL A 228 -21.43 -21.98 3.96
CA VAL A 228 -21.60 -22.80 5.17
C VAL A 228 -22.83 -23.71 5.00
N GLY A 229 -22.66 -25.00 5.26
CA GLY A 229 -23.68 -26.05 5.12
C GLY A 229 -23.59 -26.84 3.80
N ASP A 230 -22.89 -26.34 2.78
CA ASP A 230 -22.76 -27.04 1.51
C ASP A 230 -21.85 -28.27 1.62
N GLY A 231 -22.21 -29.36 0.95
CA GLY A 231 -21.44 -30.61 0.96
C GLY A 231 -20.39 -30.65 -0.15
N VAL A 232 -19.12 -30.48 0.21
CA VAL A 232 -17.95 -30.55 -0.67
C VAL A 232 -17.40 -31.99 -0.72
N THR A 233 -17.04 -32.46 -1.91
CA THR A 233 -16.37 -33.75 -2.08
C THR A 233 -14.87 -33.57 -1.87
N VAL A 234 -14.34 -34.26 -0.86
CA VAL A 234 -12.91 -34.30 -0.52
C VAL A 234 -12.33 -35.62 -1.04
N GLU A 235 -11.44 -35.54 -2.03
CA GLU A 235 -10.61 -36.66 -2.49
C GLU A 235 -9.20 -36.45 -1.94
N VAL A 236 -8.77 -37.27 -0.99
CA VAL A 236 -7.36 -37.25 -0.54
C VAL A 236 -6.49 -37.85 -1.64
N LEU A 237 -5.32 -37.26 -1.91
CA LEU A 237 -4.45 -37.65 -3.03
C LEU A 237 -3.32 -38.61 -2.63
N GLU A 238 -3.22 -38.93 -1.34
CA GLU A 238 -2.25 -39.87 -0.77
C GLU A 238 -2.89 -41.16 -0.25
N GLY A 239 -2.06 -42.18 0.01
CA GLY A 239 -2.49 -43.46 0.58
C GLY A 239 -3.59 -44.13 -0.23
N ARG A 240 -4.69 -44.49 0.45
CA ARG A 240 -5.86 -45.15 -0.14
C ARG A 240 -6.75 -44.24 -0.99
N ARG A 241 -6.43 -42.95 -1.05
CA ARG A 241 -7.20 -41.91 -1.74
C ARG A 241 -8.71 -41.94 -1.43
N PRO A 242 -9.10 -41.91 -0.14
CA PRO A 242 -10.51 -41.90 0.23
C PRO A 242 -11.21 -40.67 -0.38
N VAL A 243 -12.46 -40.89 -0.79
CA VAL A 243 -13.35 -39.85 -1.30
C VAL A 243 -14.57 -39.78 -0.38
N GLN A 244 -14.77 -38.64 0.26
CA GLN A 244 -15.92 -38.43 1.15
C GLN A 244 -16.55 -37.07 0.91
N ARG A 245 -17.88 -37.01 1.01
CA ARG A 245 -18.61 -35.75 1.00
C ARG A 245 -18.71 -35.21 2.43
N MET A 246 -18.27 -33.98 2.65
CA MET A 246 -18.23 -33.34 3.96
C MET A 246 -18.89 -31.95 3.89
N PRO A 247 -19.67 -31.56 4.91
CA PRO A 247 -20.24 -30.22 4.96
C PRO A 247 -19.16 -29.18 5.25
N VAL A 248 -19.27 -28.00 4.65
CA VAL A 248 -18.54 -26.80 5.07
C VAL A 248 -19.14 -26.34 6.39
N ALA A 249 -18.44 -26.57 7.49
CA ALA A 249 -18.93 -26.21 8.81
C ALA A 249 -18.71 -24.72 9.12
N ARG A 250 -17.65 -24.12 8.57
CA ARG A 250 -17.36 -22.69 8.71
C ARG A 250 -16.50 -22.19 7.55
N VAL A 251 -16.62 -20.89 7.29
CA VAL A 251 -15.71 -20.14 6.43
C VAL A 251 -15.00 -19.10 7.29
N PHE A 252 -13.69 -18.91 7.10
CA PHE A 252 -12.90 -17.93 7.86
C PHE A 252 -12.07 -17.03 6.94
N GLU A 253 -11.81 -15.81 7.39
CA GLU A 253 -11.00 -14.85 6.66
C GLU A 253 -9.50 -14.99 6.90
N THR A 254 -8.72 -14.95 5.82
CA THR A 254 -7.26 -15.00 5.87
C THR A 254 -6.63 -14.23 4.71
N TYR A 255 -5.45 -13.66 4.95
CA TYR A 255 -4.68 -12.94 3.93
C TYR A 255 -3.74 -13.84 3.13
N LEU A 256 -3.60 -15.11 3.53
CA LEU A 256 -2.59 -16.03 2.98
C LEU A 256 -3.21 -17.32 2.45
N GLY A 257 -3.03 -17.54 1.16
CA GLY A 257 -3.41 -18.75 0.45
C GLY A 257 -4.89 -19.09 0.54
N THR A 258 -5.17 -20.37 0.30
CA THR A 258 -6.50 -20.97 0.28
C THR A 258 -6.57 -22.16 1.25
N PRO A 259 -6.23 -21.98 2.55
CA PRO A 259 -6.19 -23.09 3.49
C PRO A 259 -7.56 -23.76 3.65
N ALA A 260 -7.53 -25.08 3.81
CA ALA A 260 -8.64 -25.92 4.24
C ALA A 260 -8.21 -26.65 5.51
N ALA A 261 -8.98 -26.51 6.58
CA ALA A 261 -8.72 -27.13 7.86
C ALA A 261 -9.84 -28.10 8.24
N ILE A 262 -9.48 -29.12 9.01
CA ILE A 262 -10.36 -30.14 9.55
C ILE A 262 -9.80 -30.55 10.92
N ASP A 263 -10.67 -30.98 11.83
CA ASP A 263 -10.21 -31.60 13.07
C ASP A 263 -9.30 -32.82 12.78
N LEU A 264 -8.18 -32.91 13.49
CA LEU A 264 -7.19 -33.97 13.28
C LEU A 264 -7.79 -35.37 13.49
N ALA A 265 -8.67 -35.55 14.47
CA ALA A 265 -9.32 -36.85 14.67
C ALA A 265 -10.31 -37.16 13.54
N ALA A 266 -11.02 -36.18 13.01
CA ALA A 266 -11.88 -36.33 11.84
C ALA A 266 -11.07 -36.68 10.58
N LEU A 267 -9.90 -36.08 10.38
CA LEU A 267 -9.00 -36.42 9.27
C LEU A 267 -8.51 -37.87 9.37
N ASN A 268 -8.09 -38.31 10.57
CA ASN A 268 -7.66 -39.70 10.77
C ASN A 268 -8.80 -40.70 10.46
N ARG A 269 -10.05 -40.37 10.81
CA ARG A 269 -11.23 -41.17 10.42
C ARG A 269 -11.45 -41.21 8.92
N LEU A 270 -11.31 -40.08 8.22
CA LEU A 270 -11.39 -39.99 6.76
C LEU A 270 -10.34 -40.87 6.08
N LEU A 271 -9.12 -40.88 6.60
CA LEU A 271 -8.00 -41.68 6.08
C LEU A 271 -8.10 -43.17 6.43
N LEU A 272 -8.94 -43.54 7.40
CA LEU A 272 -8.98 -44.87 8.03
C LEU A 272 -7.60 -45.26 8.61
N GLU A 273 -6.90 -44.28 9.16
CA GLU A 273 -5.60 -44.41 9.79
C GLU A 273 -5.72 -44.32 11.31
N ARG A 274 -4.73 -44.87 12.03
CA ARG A 274 -4.50 -44.53 13.44
C ARG A 274 -4.06 -43.05 13.53
N PRO A 275 -4.04 -42.43 14.71
CA PRO A 275 -3.52 -41.07 14.84
C PRO A 275 -2.11 -40.95 14.25
N THR A 276 -2.02 -40.26 13.10
CA THR A 276 -0.76 -39.98 12.40
C THR A 276 -0.54 -38.48 12.25
N LEU A 277 0.73 -38.09 12.16
CA LEU A 277 1.18 -36.71 11.97
C LEU A 277 2.36 -36.69 11.00
N ASN A 278 2.58 -35.58 10.32
CA ASN A 278 3.79 -35.35 9.51
C ASN A 278 4.48 -34.03 9.83
N ALA A 279 3.95 -33.27 10.79
CA ALA A 279 4.66 -32.18 11.41
C ALA A 279 4.33 -32.09 12.91
N VAL A 280 5.26 -31.54 13.68
CA VAL A 280 5.05 -31.17 15.09
C VAL A 280 5.45 -29.71 15.27
N HIS A 281 4.54 -28.92 15.82
CA HIS A 281 4.82 -27.56 16.29
C HIS A 281 5.30 -27.61 17.73
N LEU A 282 6.38 -26.87 18.01
CA LEU A 282 7.04 -26.84 19.30
C LEU A 282 7.11 -25.41 19.81
N GLN A 283 6.69 -25.23 21.05
CA GLN A 283 7.08 -24.08 21.86
C GLN A 283 8.30 -24.45 22.69
N VAL A 284 9.34 -23.62 22.63
CA VAL A 284 10.68 -24.00 23.08
C VAL A 284 11.23 -22.91 24.00
N ASP A 285 11.91 -23.32 25.07
CA ASP A 285 12.67 -22.39 25.91
C ASP A 285 13.74 -21.68 25.06
N PRO A 286 13.73 -20.33 24.99
CA PRO A 286 14.72 -19.56 24.24
C PRO A 286 16.19 -19.90 24.55
N LEU A 287 16.49 -20.37 25.77
CA LEU A 287 17.85 -20.74 26.18
C LEU A 287 18.30 -22.07 25.57
N GLU A 288 17.38 -23.00 25.35
CA GLU A 288 17.67 -24.34 24.81
C GLU A 288 17.42 -24.47 23.30
N GLN A 289 16.81 -23.45 22.68
CA GLN A 289 16.43 -23.46 21.27
C GLN A 289 17.57 -23.85 20.31
N ARG A 290 18.79 -23.34 20.53
CA ARG A 290 19.96 -23.66 19.70
C ARG A 290 20.40 -25.11 19.83
N ASN A 291 20.40 -25.64 21.06
CA ASN A 291 20.78 -27.02 21.35
C ASN A 291 19.75 -27.98 20.74
N LEU A 292 18.46 -27.68 20.93
CA LEU A 292 17.35 -28.46 20.39
C LEU A 292 17.38 -28.47 18.86
N PHE A 293 17.58 -27.31 18.20
CA PHE A 293 17.73 -27.24 16.75
C PHE A 293 18.87 -28.12 16.23
N ALA A 294 20.04 -28.08 16.88
CA ALA A 294 21.18 -28.90 16.50
C ALA A 294 20.93 -30.41 16.75
N ALA A 295 20.17 -30.77 17.78
CA ALA A 295 19.78 -32.16 18.06
C ALA A 295 18.77 -32.68 17.04
N LEU A 296 17.71 -31.92 16.75
CA LEU A 296 16.66 -32.29 15.80
C LEU A 296 17.21 -32.51 14.39
N ARG A 297 18.16 -31.67 13.94
CA ARG A 297 18.82 -31.84 12.62
C ARG A 297 19.65 -33.11 12.48
N LYS A 298 20.06 -33.75 13.58
CA LYS A 298 20.80 -35.02 13.57
C LYS A 298 19.88 -36.24 13.50
N LEU A 299 18.59 -36.06 13.78
CA LEU A 299 17.63 -37.17 13.73
C LEU A 299 17.31 -37.50 12.27
N PRO A 300 17.59 -38.71 11.79
CA PRO A 300 17.40 -39.08 10.38
C PRO A 300 15.93 -39.10 9.95
N GLN A 301 15.01 -39.09 10.90
CA GLN A 301 13.56 -39.06 10.64
C GLN A 301 13.05 -37.64 10.34
N VAL A 302 13.79 -36.61 10.75
CA VAL A 302 13.41 -35.21 10.58
C VAL A 302 13.79 -34.75 9.18
N SER A 303 12.81 -34.30 8.40
CA SER A 303 13.00 -33.77 7.06
C SER A 303 13.40 -32.30 7.08
N SER A 304 12.72 -31.52 7.93
CA SER A 304 12.88 -30.08 8.02
C SER A 304 12.68 -29.61 9.45
N VAL A 305 13.42 -28.55 9.81
CA VAL A 305 13.23 -27.83 11.05
C VAL A 305 13.16 -26.35 10.69
N LEU A 306 11.99 -25.76 10.88
CA LEU A 306 11.74 -24.34 10.65
C LEU A 306 11.76 -23.61 11.99
N VAL A 307 12.49 -22.50 12.07
CA VAL A 307 12.52 -21.63 13.24
C VAL A 307 11.75 -20.36 12.90
N ARG A 308 10.65 -20.08 13.62
CA ARG A 308 9.76 -18.95 13.30
C ARG A 308 10.51 -17.62 13.25
N ARG A 309 11.29 -17.31 14.28
CA ARG A 309 12.07 -16.06 14.37
C ARG A 309 13.03 -15.86 13.20
N ALA A 310 13.75 -16.91 12.79
CA ALA A 310 14.66 -16.82 11.67
C ALA A 310 13.93 -16.47 10.35
N VAL A 311 12.72 -17.01 10.16
CA VAL A 311 11.87 -16.69 9.00
C VAL A 311 11.37 -15.24 9.08
N VAL A 312 10.93 -14.78 10.24
CA VAL A 312 10.45 -13.41 10.45
C VAL A 312 11.58 -12.39 10.26
N ASP A 313 12.77 -12.66 10.82
CA ASP A 313 13.93 -11.79 10.69
C ASP A 313 14.39 -11.68 9.23
N GLU A 314 14.51 -12.82 8.53
CA GLU A 314 14.88 -12.84 7.09
C GLU A 314 13.83 -12.14 6.22
N PHE A 315 12.54 -12.27 6.58
CA PHE A 315 11.45 -11.57 5.91
C PHE A 315 11.55 -10.06 6.14
N HIS A 316 11.74 -9.60 7.38
CA HIS A 316 11.89 -8.19 7.71
C HIS A 316 13.10 -7.55 7.03
N ASP A 317 14.25 -8.22 7.02
CA ASP A 317 15.46 -7.70 6.38
C ASP A 317 15.25 -7.51 4.86
N THR A 318 14.69 -8.53 4.20
CA THR A 318 14.39 -8.48 2.76
C THR A 318 13.34 -7.42 2.41
N MET A 319 12.31 -7.30 3.25
CA MET A 319 11.23 -6.34 3.06
C MET A 319 11.71 -4.92 3.30
N ALA A 320 12.49 -4.67 4.35
CA ALA A 320 13.01 -3.35 4.69
C ALA A 320 13.89 -2.77 3.58
N GLU A 321 14.78 -3.58 3.00
CA GLU A 321 15.63 -3.13 1.89
C GLU A 321 14.81 -2.80 0.64
N THR A 322 13.90 -3.71 0.26
CA THR A 322 13.01 -3.51 -0.88
C THR A 322 12.16 -2.25 -0.70
N MET A 323 11.58 -2.08 0.49
CA MET A 323 10.69 -0.98 0.79
C MET A 323 11.41 0.35 0.85
N LEU A 324 12.64 0.41 1.38
CA LEU A 324 13.45 1.63 1.37
C LEU A 324 13.67 2.13 -0.06
N ILE A 325 13.99 1.23 -1.01
CA ILE A 325 14.20 1.59 -2.42
C ILE A 325 12.90 2.09 -3.07
N PHE A 326 11.77 1.43 -2.82
CA PHE A 326 10.47 1.85 -3.35
C PHE A 326 10.01 3.18 -2.75
N VAL A 327 9.99 3.29 -1.42
CA VAL A 327 9.55 4.50 -0.70
C VAL A 327 10.44 5.69 -1.04
N SER A 328 11.77 5.53 -1.07
CA SER A 328 12.66 6.64 -1.44
C SER A 328 12.45 7.13 -2.87
N PHE A 329 12.19 6.21 -3.81
CA PHE A 329 11.87 6.57 -5.20
C PHE A 329 10.55 7.32 -5.30
N PHE A 330 9.47 6.80 -4.71
CA PHE A 330 8.16 7.43 -4.74
C PHE A 330 8.14 8.74 -3.95
N ALA A 331 8.88 8.84 -2.84
CA ALA A 331 9.07 10.08 -2.12
C ALA A 331 9.81 11.13 -2.95
N ALA A 332 10.91 10.77 -3.62
CA ALA A 332 11.60 11.68 -4.52
C ALA A 332 10.69 12.15 -5.66
N PHE A 333 9.88 11.26 -6.23
CA PHE A 333 8.94 11.58 -7.30
C PHE A 333 7.79 12.47 -6.81
N ALA A 334 7.21 12.18 -5.66
CA ALA A 334 6.18 13.00 -5.03
C ALA A 334 6.71 14.38 -4.68
N CYS A 335 7.92 14.48 -4.11
CA CYS A 335 8.62 15.74 -3.91
C CYS A 335 8.75 16.49 -5.23
N MET A 336 9.24 15.85 -6.30
CA MET A 336 9.38 16.49 -7.61
C MET A 336 8.04 17.03 -8.15
N LEU A 337 6.95 16.27 -7.99
CA LEU A 337 5.60 16.71 -8.37
C LEU A 337 5.15 17.92 -7.54
N ALA A 338 5.27 17.84 -6.21
CA ALA A 338 4.90 18.91 -5.29
C ALA A 338 5.71 20.19 -5.56
N LEU A 339 7.03 20.07 -5.74
CA LEU A 339 7.91 21.17 -6.12
C LEU A 339 7.47 21.78 -7.46
N GLY A 340 7.24 20.97 -8.49
CA GLY A 340 6.89 21.45 -9.83
C GLY A 340 5.55 22.19 -9.86
N VAL A 341 4.51 21.62 -9.25
CA VAL A 341 3.17 22.21 -9.17
C VAL A 341 3.20 23.50 -8.34
N THR A 342 3.83 23.46 -7.16
CA THR A 342 3.92 24.62 -6.27
C THR A 342 4.76 25.74 -6.87
N TYR A 343 5.86 25.41 -7.57
CA TYR A 343 6.70 26.39 -8.25
C TYR A 343 5.92 27.10 -9.34
N ASN A 344 5.25 26.34 -10.20
CA ASN A 344 4.47 26.91 -11.29
C ASN A 344 3.31 27.75 -10.76
N SER A 345 2.59 27.25 -9.74
CA SER A 345 1.47 27.98 -9.13
C SER A 345 1.93 29.30 -8.49
N THR A 346 3.00 29.28 -7.71
CA THR A 346 3.55 30.49 -7.07
C THR A 346 4.06 31.49 -8.12
N ARG A 347 4.73 31.01 -9.17
CA ARG A 347 5.23 31.86 -10.27
C ARG A 347 4.10 32.53 -11.03
N ILE A 348 3.03 31.80 -11.33
CA ILE A 348 1.85 32.35 -12.03
C ILE A 348 1.13 33.35 -11.12
N ALA A 349 0.87 33.00 -9.86
CA ALA A 349 0.21 33.88 -8.90
C ALA A 349 0.96 35.22 -8.74
N LEU A 350 2.29 35.17 -8.72
CA LEU A 350 3.11 36.36 -8.74
C LEU A 350 2.97 37.14 -10.05
N ALA A 351 3.12 36.50 -11.20
CA ALA A 351 3.11 37.21 -12.50
C ALA A 351 1.79 37.95 -12.72
N GLU A 352 0.67 37.36 -12.31
CA GLU A 352 -0.66 37.97 -12.39
C GLU A 352 -0.83 39.13 -11.40
N ARG A 353 -0.25 39.04 -10.20
CA ARG A 353 -0.45 40.02 -9.12
C ARG A 353 0.71 41.01 -8.95
N ALA A 354 1.77 40.94 -9.75
CA ALA A 354 2.95 41.79 -9.58
C ALA A 354 2.58 43.29 -9.55
N ARG A 355 1.66 43.71 -10.41
CA ARG A 355 1.17 45.09 -10.47
C ARG A 355 0.28 45.44 -9.28
N GLU A 356 -0.61 44.54 -8.85
CA GLU A 356 -1.47 44.73 -7.66
C GLU A 356 -0.64 44.85 -6.37
N LEU A 357 0.35 43.96 -6.19
CA LEU A 357 1.27 43.96 -5.04
C LEU A 357 2.14 45.22 -5.02
N ALA A 358 2.58 45.71 -6.20
CA ALA A 358 3.31 46.96 -6.30
C ALA A 358 2.44 48.17 -5.92
N THR A 359 1.15 48.21 -6.31
CA THR A 359 0.22 49.27 -5.90
C THR A 359 -0.06 49.23 -4.39
N LEU A 360 -0.27 48.04 -3.81
CA LEU A 360 -0.44 47.90 -2.36
C LEU A 360 0.78 48.42 -1.59
N ARG A 361 1.98 48.19 -2.11
CA ARG A 361 3.23 48.69 -1.53
C ARG A 361 3.33 50.22 -1.59
N VAL A 362 2.85 50.85 -2.67
CA VAL A 362 2.75 52.31 -2.78
C VAL A 362 1.71 52.89 -1.81
N LEU A 363 0.63 52.14 -1.54
CA LEU A 363 -0.41 52.50 -0.58
C LEU A 363 0.01 52.29 0.89
N GLY A 364 1.25 51.87 1.15
CA GLY A 364 1.81 51.76 2.50
C GLY A 364 1.74 50.36 3.13
N PHE A 365 1.32 49.33 2.40
CA PHE A 365 1.36 47.95 2.91
C PHE A 365 2.81 47.49 3.14
N SER A 366 3.01 46.82 4.27
CA SER A 366 4.29 46.21 4.64
C SER A 366 4.62 44.99 3.79
N ARG A 367 5.91 44.61 3.75
CA ARG A 367 6.36 43.41 3.04
C ARG A 367 5.71 42.13 3.58
N LEU A 368 5.45 42.10 4.90
CA LEU A 368 4.82 40.96 5.57
C LEU A 368 3.35 40.82 5.18
N GLU A 369 2.60 41.90 5.06
CA GLU A 369 1.19 41.86 4.60
C GLU A 369 1.08 41.42 3.14
N ILE A 370 2.00 41.87 2.28
CA ILE A 370 2.10 41.44 0.88
C ILE A 370 2.46 39.95 0.79
N ALA A 371 3.44 39.50 1.59
CA ALA A 371 3.84 38.10 1.66
C ALA A 371 2.71 37.20 2.18
N TYR A 372 1.93 37.67 3.17
CA TYR A 372 0.77 36.95 3.70
C TYR A 372 -0.28 36.71 2.61
N ILE A 373 -0.58 37.71 1.77
CA ILE A 373 -1.56 37.57 0.68
C ILE A 373 -1.08 36.53 -0.34
N LEU A 374 0.22 36.55 -0.71
CA LEU A 374 0.77 35.64 -1.72
C LEU A 374 0.95 34.21 -1.19
N ILE A 375 1.56 34.05 0.00
CA ILE A 375 1.73 32.75 0.65
C ILE A 375 0.37 32.16 1.01
N GLY A 376 -0.57 32.97 1.49
CA GLY A 376 -1.89 32.50 1.90
C GLY A 376 -2.69 31.88 0.75
N GLU A 377 -2.57 32.41 -0.47
CA GLU A 377 -3.17 31.79 -1.67
C GLU A 377 -2.57 30.41 -1.94
N VAL A 378 -1.25 30.31 -2.00
CA VAL A 378 -0.55 29.04 -2.26
C VAL A 378 -0.79 28.05 -1.12
N GLY A 379 -0.74 28.51 0.13
CA GLY A 379 -0.96 27.73 1.33
C GLY A 379 -2.36 27.12 1.38
N LEU A 380 -3.40 27.89 1.01
CA LEU A 380 -4.77 27.36 0.96
C LEU A 380 -4.94 26.32 -0.17
N LEU A 381 -4.30 26.51 -1.32
CA LEU A 381 -4.29 25.52 -2.41
C LEU A 381 -3.53 24.25 -2.03
N VAL A 382 -2.40 24.38 -1.32
CA VAL A 382 -1.65 23.25 -0.79
C VAL A 382 -2.49 22.53 0.26
N PHE A 383 -3.09 23.25 1.22
CA PHE A 383 -3.94 22.67 2.25
C PHE A 383 -5.11 21.86 1.68
N THR A 384 -5.85 22.46 0.73
CA THR A 384 -6.94 21.75 0.05
C THR A 384 -6.42 20.57 -0.78
N GLY A 385 -5.27 20.71 -1.42
CA GLY A 385 -4.59 19.62 -2.12
C GLY A 385 -4.17 18.48 -1.20
N LEU A 386 -3.64 18.76 0.00
CA LEU A 386 -3.27 17.75 0.99
C LEU A 386 -4.51 16.95 1.44
N ALA A 387 -5.60 17.64 1.78
CA ALA A 387 -6.85 17.00 2.18
C ALA A 387 -7.45 16.13 1.05
N LEU A 388 -7.50 16.66 -0.17
CA LEU A 388 -7.94 15.90 -1.34
C LEU A 388 -7.01 14.73 -1.62
N GLY A 389 -5.71 14.91 -1.42
CA GLY A 389 -4.69 13.89 -1.63
C GLY A 389 -4.80 12.72 -0.67
N CYS A 390 -5.16 12.95 0.60
CA CYS A 390 -5.46 11.85 1.53
C CYS A 390 -6.67 11.03 1.05
N GLY A 391 -7.75 11.70 0.62
CA GLY A 391 -8.94 11.02 0.10
C GLY A 391 -8.66 10.24 -1.20
N LEU A 392 -7.91 10.85 -2.12
CA LEU A 392 -7.50 10.19 -3.36
C LEU A 392 -6.53 9.03 -3.10
N GLY A 393 -5.60 9.19 -2.15
CA GLY A 393 -4.66 8.16 -1.73
C GLY A 393 -5.38 6.95 -1.15
N PHE A 394 -6.34 7.19 -0.25
CA PHE A 394 -7.21 6.14 0.28
C PHE A 394 -7.97 5.42 -0.83
N GLY A 395 -8.62 6.17 -1.73
CA GLY A 395 -9.39 5.58 -2.83
C GLY A 395 -8.53 4.77 -3.81
N LEU A 396 -7.32 5.23 -4.11
CA LEU A 396 -6.37 4.51 -4.95
C LEU A 396 -5.83 3.27 -4.24
N ALA A 397 -5.48 3.36 -2.97
CA ALA A 397 -5.03 2.22 -2.17
C ALA A 397 -6.11 1.14 -2.08
N TRP A 398 -7.36 1.54 -1.83
CA TRP A 398 -8.51 0.63 -1.84
C TRP A 398 -8.71 -0.05 -3.20
N LEU A 399 -8.67 0.73 -4.29
CA LEU A 399 -8.79 0.18 -5.65
C LEU A 399 -7.65 -0.79 -5.99
N ILE A 400 -6.43 -0.49 -5.54
CA ILE A 400 -5.29 -1.36 -5.75
C ILE A 400 -5.47 -2.64 -4.93
N ALA A 401 -5.78 -2.56 -3.64
CA ALA A 401 -5.99 -3.73 -2.79
C ALA A 401 -7.08 -4.67 -3.34
N ASP A 402 -8.22 -4.12 -3.78
CA ASP A 402 -9.31 -4.87 -4.41
C ASP A 402 -8.89 -5.59 -5.70
N ARG A 403 -8.03 -4.96 -6.51
CA ARG A 403 -7.58 -5.53 -7.80
C ARG A 403 -6.33 -6.39 -7.70
N PHE A 404 -5.58 -6.29 -6.60
CA PHE A 404 -4.36 -7.05 -6.37
C PHE A 404 -4.60 -8.37 -5.64
N GLU A 405 -5.85 -8.73 -5.36
CA GLU A 405 -6.18 -10.04 -4.81
C GLU A 405 -5.72 -11.18 -5.75
N SER A 406 -4.92 -12.10 -5.19
CA SER A 406 -4.51 -13.33 -5.86
C SER A 406 -5.03 -14.54 -5.08
N GLU A 407 -4.94 -15.75 -5.65
CA GLU A 407 -5.22 -16.99 -4.90
C GLU A 407 -4.21 -17.21 -3.76
N LEU A 408 -3.02 -16.59 -3.84
CA LEU A 408 -1.91 -16.83 -2.91
C LEU A 408 -1.81 -15.78 -1.79
N TYR A 409 -2.17 -14.54 -2.09
CA TYR A 409 -2.08 -13.40 -1.16
C TYR A 409 -3.23 -12.42 -1.37
N ARG A 410 -3.76 -11.90 -0.26
CA ARG A 410 -4.65 -10.73 -0.22
C ARG A 410 -3.97 -9.63 0.57
N VAL A 411 -4.03 -8.41 0.03
CA VAL A 411 -3.42 -7.25 0.67
C VAL A 411 -4.40 -6.71 1.70
N PRO A 412 -4.08 -6.72 3.01
CA PRO A 412 -4.94 -6.10 4.01
C PRO A 412 -5.06 -4.60 3.74
N MET A 413 -6.29 -4.09 3.77
CA MET A 413 -6.54 -2.66 3.62
C MET A 413 -6.47 -1.99 4.99
N VAL A 414 -5.24 -1.70 5.42
CA VAL A 414 -4.94 -1.03 6.69
C VAL A 414 -3.98 0.11 6.41
N ILE A 415 -4.47 1.35 6.37
CA ILE A 415 -3.62 2.54 6.25
C ILE A 415 -3.50 3.18 7.63
N GLU A 416 -2.29 3.21 8.15
CA GLU A 416 -2.06 3.84 9.44
C GLU A 416 -2.18 5.38 9.36
N PRO A 417 -2.63 6.03 10.45
CA PRO A 417 -2.58 7.48 10.55
C PRO A 417 -1.16 8.05 10.40
N SER A 418 -0.15 7.26 10.78
CA SER A 418 1.29 7.58 10.62
C SER A 418 1.65 7.77 9.14
N THR A 419 1.15 6.90 8.26
CA THR A 419 1.34 6.94 6.81
C THR A 419 0.75 8.21 6.18
N PHE A 420 -0.47 8.59 6.56
CA PHE A 420 -1.04 9.87 6.14
C PHE A 420 -0.21 11.05 6.65
N GLY A 421 0.19 11.02 7.92
CA GLY A 421 1.02 12.05 8.54
C GLY A 421 2.34 12.25 7.80
N LEU A 422 3.03 11.17 7.46
CA LEU A 422 4.31 11.20 6.76
C LEU A 422 4.16 11.69 5.31
N ALA A 423 3.14 11.20 4.58
CA ALA A 423 2.84 11.65 3.22
C ALA A 423 2.53 13.15 3.16
N VAL A 424 1.70 13.63 4.09
CA VAL A 424 1.36 15.05 4.24
C VAL A 424 2.58 15.86 4.63
N ALA A 425 3.39 15.40 5.59
CA ALA A 425 4.59 16.10 6.03
C ALA A 425 5.60 16.28 4.90
N ILE A 426 5.94 15.21 4.17
CA ILE A 426 6.87 15.26 3.04
C ILE A 426 6.39 16.25 1.96
N THR A 427 5.10 16.18 1.62
CA THR A 427 4.52 17.05 0.59
C THR A 427 4.44 18.50 1.05
N ALA A 428 4.03 18.74 2.29
CA ALA A 428 3.95 20.08 2.88
C ALA A 428 5.32 20.74 2.99
N VAL A 429 6.35 20.00 3.45
CA VAL A 429 7.73 20.49 3.51
C VAL A 429 8.26 20.84 2.11
N SER A 430 7.99 19.98 1.12
CA SER A 430 8.38 20.24 -0.28
C SER A 430 7.71 21.51 -0.84
N ALA A 431 6.40 21.66 -0.62
CA ALA A 431 5.66 22.83 -1.05
C ALA A 431 6.14 24.10 -0.33
N ALA A 432 6.35 24.05 0.99
CA ALA A 432 6.83 25.16 1.79
C ALA A 432 8.24 25.61 1.37
N LEU A 433 9.15 24.66 1.12
CA LEU A 433 10.49 24.92 0.62
C LEU A 433 10.43 25.65 -0.73
N THR A 434 9.58 25.18 -1.64
CA THR A 434 9.39 25.80 -2.96
C THR A 434 8.85 27.22 -2.86
N ALA A 435 7.78 27.41 -2.10
CA ALA A 435 7.16 28.72 -1.91
C ALA A 435 8.19 29.71 -1.33
N THR A 436 8.93 29.29 -0.30
CA THR A 436 9.99 30.11 0.32
C THR A 436 11.11 30.46 -0.65
N LEU A 437 11.56 29.51 -1.48
CA LEU A 437 12.59 29.77 -2.50
C LEU A 437 12.13 30.77 -3.56
N VAL A 438 10.88 30.67 -4.02
CA VAL A 438 10.31 31.62 -4.99
C VAL A 438 10.19 33.02 -4.36
N LEU A 439 9.73 33.11 -3.12
CA LEU A 439 9.61 34.38 -2.39
C LEU A 439 10.95 35.06 -2.14
N ARG A 440 11.97 34.30 -1.71
CA ARG A 440 13.33 34.84 -1.50
C ARG A 440 13.95 35.39 -2.79
N ARG A 441 13.66 34.78 -3.94
CA ARG A 441 14.09 35.32 -5.24
C ARG A 441 13.42 36.65 -5.56
N LEU A 442 12.24 36.90 -5.01
CA LEU A 442 11.45 38.10 -5.25
C LEU A 442 11.74 39.24 -4.29
N ASP A 443 12.11 38.94 -3.04
CA ASP A 443 12.59 39.97 -2.11
C ASP A 443 13.84 40.71 -2.63
N ARG A 444 14.56 40.08 -3.56
CA ARG A 444 15.70 40.67 -4.29
C ARG A 444 15.30 41.48 -5.52
N LEU A 445 14.06 41.36 -6.00
CA LEU A 445 13.54 42.11 -7.14
C LEU A 445 12.85 43.37 -6.65
N ASP A 446 13.28 44.53 -7.15
CA ASP A 446 12.71 45.80 -6.77
C ASP A 446 11.28 45.92 -7.35
N LEU A 447 10.26 45.64 -6.54
CA LEU A 447 8.84 45.76 -6.90
C LEU A 447 8.49 47.14 -7.47
N ILE A 448 9.27 48.17 -7.16
CA ILE A 448 9.11 49.53 -7.68
C ILE A 448 9.57 49.62 -9.15
N ALA A 449 10.53 48.81 -9.59
CA ALA A 449 10.98 48.75 -10.97
C ALA A 449 9.90 48.21 -11.93
N VAL A 450 8.99 47.36 -11.43
CA VAL A 450 7.85 46.83 -12.21
C VAL A 450 6.83 47.94 -12.56
N LEU A 451 6.75 49.01 -11.76
CA LEU A 451 5.94 50.18 -12.08
C LEU A 451 6.64 51.15 -13.05
N LYS A 452 7.97 51.04 -13.20
CA LYS A 452 8.78 51.91 -14.07
C LYS A 452 8.93 51.39 -15.51
N THR A 453 8.60 50.13 -15.76
CA THR A 453 8.57 49.56 -17.12
C THR A 453 7.29 50.03 -17.82
N ARG A 454 7.42 51.14 -18.54
CA ARG A 454 6.41 51.68 -19.44
C ARG A 454 6.77 51.23 -20.85
N GLU A 455 5.88 50.43 -21.44
CA GLU A 455 5.78 50.00 -22.85
C GLU A 455 6.99 49.27 -23.47
#